data_AF-A0A820RVG0-F1
#
_entry.id   AF-A0A820RVG0-F1
#
_cell.length_a   1.000
_cell.length_b   1.000
_cell.length_c   1.000
_cell.angle_alpha   90.00
_cell.angle_beta   90.00
_cell.angle_gamma   90.00
#
_symmetry.space_group_name_H-M   'P 1'
#
loop_
_entity.id
_entity.type
_entity.pdbx_description
1 polymer ?
#
loop_
_entity_poly.entity_id
_entity_poly.type
_entity_poly.pdbx_seq_one_letter_code
_entity_poly.pdbx_strand_id
1 'polypeptide(L)'
;MKDWLGQCSAQGGGDTPEAVADALHDILKLSWRSEATKICVLISDAPPHGLKQCDDHFPDGCPLGFDPLKIAREMAEKHITLYVVGVEPPIGKFSLQA
;
A
#
# COMPACT_ATOMS: atom_id res chain seq x y z
N MET A 1 -8.92 17.74 10.45
CA MET A 1 -8.80 16.68 9.43
C MET A 1 -8.86 17.28 8.03
N LYS A 2 -9.93 17.99 7.63
CA LYS A 2 -10.02 18.64 6.32
C LYS A 2 -8.85 19.59 6.03
N ASP A 3 -8.47 20.42 7.01
CA ASP A 3 -7.40 21.41 6.82
C ASP A 3 -6.02 20.77 6.70
N TRP A 4 -5.78 19.66 7.42
CA TRP A 4 -4.53 18.91 7.31
C TRP A 4 -4.41 18.23 5.94
N LEU A 5 -5.48 17.58 5.48
CA LEU A 5 -5.51 16.99 4.14
C LEU A 5 -5.31 18.04 3.04
N GLY A 6 -5.87 19.25 3.21
CA GLY A 6 -5.69 20.35 2.25
C GLY A 6 -4.28 20.95 2.24
N GLN A 7 -3.46 20.66 3.26
CA GLN A 7 -2.06 21.06 3.33
C GLN A 7 -1.11 19.99 2.77
N CYS A 8 -1.58 18.74 2.61
CA CYS A 8 -0.80 17.71 1.95
C CYS A 8 -0.61 18.05 0.47
N SER A 9 0.62 17.96 -0.01
CA SER A 9 0.96 18.05 -1.42
C SER A 9 1.68 16.79 -1.87
N ALA A 10 1.41 16.36 -3.10
CA ALA A 10 2.21 15.31 -3.71
C ALA A 10 3.63 15.85 -3.93
N GLN A 11 4.64 15.03 -3.59
CA GLN A 11 6.04 15.36 -3.81
C GLN A 11 6.71 14.14 -4.44
N GLY A 12 7.48 14.38 -5.51
CA GLY A 12 8.17 13.31 -6.24
C GLY A 12 7.23 12.48 -7.12
N GLY A 13 7.67 11.25 -7.40
CA GLY A 13 7.15 10.40 -8.46
C GLY A 13 7.94 10.57 -9.77
N GLY A 14 7.86 9.56 -10.65
CA GLY A 14 8.47 9.54 -11.99
C GLY A 14 7.88 8.46 -12.91
N ASP A 15 6.74 7.91 -12.46
CA ASP A 15 5.92 6.78 -12.93
C ASP A 15 6.53 5.37 -12.80
N THR A 16 5.64 4.38 -12.56
CA THR A 16 5.83 2.92 -12.24
C THR A 16 5.75 2.61 -10.72
N PRO A 17 5.91 1.35 -10.24
CA PRO A 17 5.49 0.97 -8.88
C PRO A 17 5.94 1.88 -7.75
N GLU A 18 5.21 1.84 -6.64
CA GLU A 18 5.38 2.74 -5.49
C GLU A 18 5.72 1.97 -4.20
N ALA A 19 6.18 2.70 -3.18
CA ALA A 19 6.56 2.18 -1.86
C ALA A 19 5.35 1.78 -0.98
N VAL A 20 4.40 1.03 -1.54
CA VAL A 20 3.18 0.58 -0.85
C VAL A 20 3.51 -0.40 0.29
N ALA A 21 4.53 -1.25 0.12
CA ALA A 21 4.91 -2.22 1.14
C ALA A 21 5.37 -1.55 2.45
N ASP A 22 6.14 -0.46 2.33
CA ASP A 22 6.60 0.36 3.45
C ASP A 22 5.40 0.98 4.21
N ALA A 23 4.45 1.55 3.47
CA ALA A 23 3.23 2.13 4.05
C ALA A 23 2.39 1.07 4.79
N LEU A 24 2.21 -0.12 4.20
CA LEU A 24 1.48 -1.22 4.83
C LEU A 24 2.20 -1.72 6.10
N HIS A 25 3.53 -1.77 6.09
CA HIS A 25 4.29 -2.14 7.28
C HIS A 25 4.11 -1.12 8.41
N ASP A 26 4.09 0.18 8.10
CA ASP A 26 3.88 1.21 9.11
C ASP A 26 2.46 1.20 9.70
N ILE A 27 1.45 0.74 8.94
CA ILE A 27 0.08 0.54 9.44
C ILE A 27 0.03 -0.44 10.61
N LEU A 28 0.90 -1.47 10.62
CA LEU A 28 0.99 -2.44 11.72
C LEU A 28 1.48 -1.81 13.04
N LYS A 29 2.13 -0.64 12.97
CA LYS A 29 2.70 0.07 14.12
C LYS A 29 1.76 1.14 14.69
N LEU A 30 0.63 1.40 14.03
CA LEU A 30 -0.35 2.37 14.52
C LEU A 30 -0.99 1.88 15.82
N SER A 31 -1.36 2.82 16.70
CA SER A 31 -2.03 2.54 17.97
C SER A 31 -3.50 2.19 17.77
N TRP A 32 -3.76 1.00 17.24
CA TRP A 32 -5.10 0.46 17.09
C TRP A 32 -5.72 0.14 18.46
N ARG A 33 -6.99 0.52 18.65
CA ARG A 33 -7.77 0.06 19.82
C ARG A 33 -8.08 -1.43 19.66
N SER A 34 -7.88 -2.23 20.71
CA SER A 34 -8.03 -3.70 20.65
C SER A 34 -9.42 -4.12 20.16
N GLU A 35 -10.46 -3.58 20.80
CA GLU A 35 -11.88 -3.93 20.59
C GLU A 35 -12.56 -3.12 19.47
N ALA A 36 -11.81 -2.39 18.64
CA ALA A 36 -12.39 -1.64 17.53
C ALA A 36 -12.39 -2.47 16.24
N THR A 37 -13.40 -2.23 15.39
CA THR A 37 -13.33 -2.54 13.96
C THR A 37 -12.21 -1.70 13.34
N LYS A 38 -11.22 -2.36 12.74
CA LYS A 38 -10.04 -1.72 12.15
C LYS A 38 -10.16 -1.77 10.63
N ILE A 39 -10.16 -0.60 10.00
CA ILE A 39 -10.29 -0.45 8.55
C ILE A 39 -9.10 0.36 8.05
N CYS A 40 -8.40 -0.17 7.07
CA CYS A 40 -7.39 0.53 6.29
C CYS A 40 -7.91 0.71 4.87
N VAL A 41 -7.90 1.96 4.37
CA VAL A 41 -8.23 2.27 2.98
C VAL A 41 -6.97 2.77 2.30
N LEU A 42 -6.42 1.96 1.40
CA LEU A 42 -5.31 2.32 0.53
C LEU A 42 -5.88 2.95 -0.75
N ILE A 43 -5.50 4.19 -1.02
CA ILE A 43 -5.84 4.90 -2.27
C ILE A 43 -4.53 5.07 -3.04
N SER A 44 -4.46 4.51 -4.24
CA SER A 44 -3.24 4.57 -5.07
C SER A 44 -3.60 4.43 -6.55
N ASP A 45 -2.74 4.97 -7.40
CA ASP A 45 -2.76 4.86 -8.85
C ASP A 45 -1.69 3.89 -9.40
N ALA A 46 -0.88 3.28 -8.53
CA ALA A 46 0.22 2.40 -8.91
C ALA A 46 0.33 1.16 -7.98
N PRO A 47 0.93 0.05 -8.45
CA PRO A 47 1.16 -1.14 -7.63
C PRO A 47 2.36 -0.98 -6.68
N PRO A 48 2.56 -1.91 -5.72
CA PRO A 48 3.81 -1.99 -4.97
C PRO A 48 5.02 -2.33 -5.85
N HIS A 49 6.19 -1.83 -5.47
CA HIS A 49 7.50 -2.31 -5.97
C HIS A 49 7.66 -3.83 -5.87
N GLY A 50 8.46 -4.40 -6.77
CA GLY A 50 8.84 -5.82 -6.73
C GLY A 50 7.91 -6.76 -7.48
N LEU A 51 6.94 -6.22 -8.22
CA LEU A 51 6.02 -7.00 -9.07
C LEU A 51 6.51 -7.16 -10.53
N LYS A 52 7.81 -6.97 -10.78
CA LYS A 52 8.48 -7.15 -12.09
C LYS A 52 7.83 -6.34 -13.21
N GLN A 53 7.63 -5.06 -12.94
CA GLN A 53 7.06 -4.09 -13.89
C GLN A 53 8.13 -3.40 -14.73
N CYS A 54 7.74 -2.84 -15.87
CA CYS A 54 8.58 -1.86 -16.58
C CYS A 54 8.83 -0.65 -15.66
N ASP A 55 10.00 -0.03 -15.81
CA ASP A 55 10.51 1.15 -15.10
C ASP A 55 10.50 1.14 -13.56
N ASP A 56 10.24 -0.02 -12.94
CA ASP A 56 10.37 -0.19 -11.49
C ASP A 56 11.84 0.00 -11.06
N HIS A 57 12.10 1.11 -10.38
CA HIS A 57 13.42 1.44 -9.83
C HIS A 57 13.80 0.57 -8.62
N PHE A 58 12.86 -0.22 -8.10
CA PHE A 58 13.03 -1.18 -7.03
C PHE A 58 12.47 -2.56 -7.43
N PRO A 59 13.05 -3.21 -8.46
CA PRO A 59 12.50 -4.43 -9.05
C PRO A 59 12.56 -5.65 -8.13
N ASP A 60 13.42 -5.61 -7.11
CA ASP A 60 13.52 -6.63 -6.05
C ASP A 60 12.58 -6.33 -4.86
N GLY A 61 11.75 -5.29 -4.96
CA GLY A 61 10.81 -4.86 -3.94
C GLY A 61 11.39 -3.84 -2.96
N CYS A 62 10.73 -3.68 -1.82
CA CYS A 62 11.14 -2.75 -0.77
C CYS A 62 12.58 -3.07 -0.30
N PRO A 63 13.52 -2.09 -0.27
CA PRO A 63 14.89 -2.29 0.21
C PRO A 63 15.01 -2.81 1.65
N LEU A 64 13.97 -2.62 2.46
CA LEU A 64 13.88 -3.11 3.84
C LEU A 64 13.36 -4.56 3.93
N GLY A 65 13.04 -5.19 2.79
CA GLY A 65 12.57 -6.57 2.71
C GLY A 65 11.08 -6.76 3.01
N PHE A 66 10.30 -5.68 3.01
CA PHE A 66 8.85 -5.73 3.23
C PHE A 66 8.14 -6.29 2.00
N ASP A 67 7.35 -7.34 2.22
CA ASP A 67 6.52 -7.98 1.20
C ASP A 67 5.05 -7.57 1.44
N PRO A 68 4.41 -6.88 0.49
CA PRO A 68 3.06 -6.36 0.67
C PRO A 68 2.01 -7.48 0.87
N LEU A 69 2.21 -8.67 0.30
CA LEU A 69 1.30 -9.80 0.48
C LEU A 69 1.45 -10.45 1.85
N LYS A 70 2.69 -10.55 2.37
CA LYS A 70 2.91 -11.03 3.74
C LYS A 70 2.33 -10.06 4.75
N ILE A 71 2.51 -8.76 4.55
CA ILE A 71 1.96 -7.73 5.43
C ILE A 71 0.43 -7.72 5.37
N ALA A 72 -0.18 -7.85 4.19
CA ALA A 72 -1.63 -7.95 4.07
C ALA A 72 -2.20 -9.15 4.83
N ARG A 73 -1.50 -10.29 4.84
CA ARG A 73 -1.86 -11.45 5.68
C ARG A 73 -1.74 -11.14 7.17
N GLU A 74 -0.65 -10.49 7.59
CA GLU A 74 -0.49 -10.07 8.98
C GLU A 74 -1.57 -9.05 9.42
N MET A 75 -1.97 -8.13 8.54
CA MET A 75 -3.09 -7.22 8.77
C MET A 75 -4.38 -8.00 9.01
N ALA A 76 -4.66 -9.03 8.20
CA ALA A 76 -5.82 -9.89 8.38
C ALA A 76 -5.79 -10.66 9.71
N GLU A 77 -4.64 -11.20 10.11
CA GLU A 77 -4.43 -11.85 11.41
C GLU A 77 -4.68 -10.89 12.59
N LYS A 78 -4.35 -9.61 12.44
CA LYS A 78 -4.62 -8.55 13.43
C LYS A 78 -6.03 -7.95 13.33
N HIS A 79 -6.91 -8.53 12.51
CA HIS A 79 -8.27 -8.06 12.25
C HIS A 79 -8.33 -6.62 11.69
N ILE A 80 -7.38 -6.27 10.82
CA ILE A 80 -7.35 -5.03 10.05
C ILE A 80 -7.81 -5.35 8.63
N THR A 81 -9.01 -4.89 8.27
CA THR A 81 -9.53 -5.06 6.91
C THR A 81 -8.90 -4.01 5.98
N LEU A 82 -8.17 -4.48 4.96
CA LEU A 82 -7.60 -3.64 3.92
C LEU A 82 -8.55 -3.53 2.72
N TYR A 83 -8.95 -2.31 2.40
CA TYR A 83 -9.63 -1.96 1.14
C TYR A 83 -8.67 -1.21 0.24
N VAL A 84 -8.55 -1.64 -1.01
CA VAL A 84 -7.74 -0.95 -2.02
C VAL A 84 -8.68 -0.24 -2.99
N VAL A 85 -8.54 1.07 -3.07
CA VAL A 85 -9.22 1.93 -4.05
C VAL A 85 -8.17 2.30 -5.09
N GLY A 86 -8.13 1.52 -6.16
CA GLY A 86 -7.18 1.67 -7.25
C GLY A 86 -7.75 2.44 -8.45
N VAL A 87 -6.87 3.12 -9.19
CA VAL A 87 -7.20 3.71 -10.50
C VAL A 87 -6.96 2.69 -11.63
N GLU A 88 -7.90 2.61 -12.55
CA GLU A 88 -7.82 1.79 -13.77
C GLU A 88 -7.38 2.64 -14.98
N PRO A 89 -6.63 2.08 -15.96
CA PRO A 89 -6.12 0.70 -16.05
C PRO A 89 -4.82 0.36 -15.31
N PRO A 90 -4.07 1.28 -14.64
CA PRO A 90 -2.81 0.92 -14.00
C PRO A 90 -2.96 -0.29 -13.09
N ILE A 91 -3.96 -0.29 -12.18
CA ILE A 91 -4.05 -1.32 -11.15
C ILE A 91 -4.72 -2.62 -11.61
N GLY A 92 -5.67 -2.60 -12.56
CA GLY A 92 -6.43 -3.79 -12.94
C GLY A 92 -5.62 -4.89 -13.63
N LYS A 93 -4.44 -4.54 -14.16
CA LYS A 93 -3.48 -5.55 -14.67
C LYS A 93 -2.85 -6.40 -13.57
N PHE A 94 -3.01 -6.02 -12.29
CA PHE A 94 -2.49 -6.72 -11.12
C PHE A 94 -3.54 -7.54 -10.39
N SER A 95 -4.57 -8.03 -11.10
CA SER A 95 -5.41 -9.08 -10.52
C SER A 95 -4.49 -10.23 -10.12
N LEU A 96 -4.29 -10.36 -8.80
CA LEU A 96 -3.66 -11.52 -8.20
C LEU A 96 -4.47 -12.70 -8.72
N GLN A 97 -3.87 -13.49 -9.60
CA GLN A 97 -4.37 -14.83 -9.87
C GLN A 97 -4.17 -15.58 -8.55
N ALA A 98 -5.21 -15.51 -7.71
CA ALA A 98 -5.34 -16.32 -6.51
C ALA A 98 -5.54 -17.79 -6.88
#